data_AF-A0A920VDE0-F1
#
_entry.id   AF-A0A920VDE0-F1
#
_cell.length_a   1.000
_cell.length_b   1.000
_cell.length_c   1.000
_cell.angle_alpha   90.00
_cell.angle_beta   90.00
_cell.angle_gamma   90.00
#
_symmetry.space_group_name_H-M   'P 1'
#
loop_
_entity.id
_entity.type
_entity.pdbx_description
1 polymer ?
#
loop_
_entity_poly.entity_id
_entity_poly.type
_entity_poly.pdbx_seq_one_letter_code
_entity_poly.pdbx_strand_id
1 'polypeptide(L)'
;MAEVDERLDKVLKEIREIIAGKPVDFCYGVAGWPWTTYVDQQAIANNDVSLITGVGSAVRLNLVDAGYKTIKSVAKANEADLVSISRIGPANAKKMVLSGQALDENRPLRREDLGVLRRVQLRFFLILKALKIMIW
;
A
#
# COMPACT_ATOMS: atom_id res chain seq x y z
N MET A 1 24.67 11.65 25.95
CA MET A 1 24.22 10.47 26.72
C MET A 1 22.77 10.66 27.15
N ALA A 2 22.41 11.73 27.88
CA ALA A 2 21.02 11.99 28.33
C ALA A 2 19.94 12.03 27.22
N GLU A 3 20.23 12.62 26.06
CA GLU A 3 19.26 12.73 24.95
C GLU A 3 18.88 11.37 24.33
N VAL A 4 19.80 10.39 24.36
CA VAL A 4 19.56 9.05 23.81
C VAL A 4 18.68 8.24 24.76
N ASP A 5 18.87 8.39 26.07
CA ASP A 5 18.06 7.74 27.10
C ASP A 5 16.60 8.24 27.08
N GLU A 6 16.38 9.56 26.95
CA GLU A 6 15.03 10.12 26.85
C GLU A 6 14.28 9.63 25.58
N ARG A 7 14.99 9.53 24.45
CA ARG A 7 14.42 8.97 23.21
C ARG A 7 14.08 7.50 23.37
N LEU A 8 14.91 6.72 24.07
CA LEU A 8 14.67 5.31 24.31
C LEU A 8 13.43 5.11 25.20
N ASP A 9 13.31 5.87 26.29
CA ASP A 9 12.16 5.79 27.19
C ASP A 9 10.84 6.13 26.48
N LYS A 10 10.86 7.13 25.60
CA LYS A 10 9.71 7.48 24.78
C LYS A 10 9.29 6.32 23.86
N VAL A 11 10.24 5.71 23.16
CA VAL A 11 9.96 4.55 22.28
C VAL A 11 9.45 3.36 23.08
N LEU A 12 10.03 3.07 24.25
CA LEU A 12 9.57 1.99 25.13
C LEU A 12 8.17 2.23 25.68
N LYS A 13 7.78 3.49 25.88
CA LYS A 13 6.41 3.85 26.25
C LYS A 13 5.43 3.60 25.08
N GLU A 14 5.77 4.04 23.87
CA GLU A 14 4.95 3.83 22.66
C GLU A 14 4.74 2.33 22.38
N ILE A 15 5.84 1.57 22.27
CA ILE A 15 6.04 0.29 22.96
C ILE A 15 4.83 -0.37 23.65
N ARG A 16 4.79 -0.09 24.95
CA ARG A 16 3.81 -0.60 25.91
C ARG A 16 2.39 -0.17 25.57
N GLU A 17 2.19 1.02 25.03
CA GLU A 17 0.86 1.48 24.60
C GLU A 17 0.32 0.63 23.44
N ILE A 18 1.17 0.25 22.48
CA ILE A 18 0.81 -0.64 21.37
C ILE A 18 0.47 -2.04 21.92
N ILE A 19 1.27 -2.56 22.84
CA ILE A 19 0.98 -3.84 23.52
C ILE A 19 -0.33 -3.78 24.31
N ALA A 20 -0.64 -2.62 24.92
CA ALA A 20 -1.88 -2.39 25.65
C ALA A 20 -3.12 -2.23 24.73
N GLY A 21 -2.95 -2.32 23.40
CA GLY A 21 -4.05 -2.32 22.44
C GLY A 21 -4.33 -0.96 21.81
N LYS A 22 -3.42 0.02 21.91
CA LYS A 22 -3.56 1.28 21.16
C LYS A 22 -3.56 0.97 19.64
N PRO A 23 -4.54 1.48 18.88
CA PRO A 23 -4.57 1.28 17.43
C PRO A 23 -3.37 1.97 16.78
N VAL A 24 -2.58 1.19 16.06
CA VAL A 24 -1.48 1.70 15.22
C VAL A 24 -2.06 2.07 13.87
N ASP A 25 -1.68 3.21 13.30
CA ASP A 25 -2.07 3.52 11.93
C ASP A 25 -1.31 2.59 10.97
N PHE A 26 -2.04 1.73 10.28
CA PHE A 26 -1.48 0.74 9.38
C PHE A 26 -1.65 1.17 7.92
N CYS A 27 -0.54 1.37 7.23
CA CYS A 27 -0.51 1.57 5.78
C CYS A 27 0.44 0.53 5.18
N TYR A 28 -0.11 -0.34 4.35
CA TYR A 28 0.63 -1.44 3.73
C TYR A 28 1.85 -0.93 2.96
N GLY A 29 3.01 -1.55 3.17
CA GLY A 29 4.25 -1.27 2.45
C GLY A 29 4.94 0.06 2.78
N VAL A 30 4.46 0.81 3.78
CA VAL A 30 5.05 2.10 4.20
C VAL A 30 5.94 1.96 5.43
N ALA A 31 5.65 0.99 6.30
CA ALA A 31 6.40 0.80 7.54
C ALA A 31 7.83 0.31 7.27
N GLY A 32 8.79 0.95 7.94
CA GLY A 32 10.20 0.53 7.92
C GLY A 32 10.45 -0.71 8.78
N TRP A 33 11.54 -1.40 8.47
CA TRP A 33 12.05 -2.50 9.31
C TRP A 33 12.35 -1.96 10.72
N PRO A 34 12.00 -2.66 11.82
CA PRO A 34 11.52 -4.06 11.91
C PRO A 34 9.99 -4.22 11.93
N TRP A 35 9.23 -3.13 11.87
CA TRP A 35 7.76 -3.14 12.06
C TRP A 35 6.97 -3.43 10.79
N THR A 36 7.64 -3.51 9.63
CA THR A 36 7.02 -3.78 8.33
C THR A 36 6.05 -4.95 8.38
N THR A 37 6.49 -6.12 8.85
CA THR A 37 5.64 -7.32 8.91
C THR A 37 4.41 -7.14 9.80
N TYR A 38 4.57 -6.48 10.95
CA TYR A 38 3.46 -6.25 11.87
C TYR A 38 2.41 -5.30 11.26
N VAL A 39 2.86 -4.19 10.68
CA VAL A 39 1.97 -3.18 10.08
C VAL A 39 1.26 -3.74 8.85
N ASP A 40 1.96 -4.51 8.01
CA ASP A 40 1.38 -5.13 6.83
C ASP A 40 0.32 -6.18 7.21
N GLN A 41 0.57 -6.99 8.25
CA GLN A 41 -0.41 -7.95 8.76
C GLN A 41 -1.66 -7.25 9.31
N GLN A 42 -1.51 -6.12 10.01
CA GLN A 42 -2.63 -5.32 10.50
C GLN A 42 -3.46 -4.72 9.35
N ALA A 43 -2.80 -4.23 8.29
CA ALA A 43 -3.49 -3.74 7.10
C ALA A 43 -4.32 -4.83 6.40
N ILE A 44 -3.76 -6.05 6.30
CA ILE A 44 -4.45 -7.23 5.75
C ILE A 44 -5.64 -7.63 6.61
N ALA A 45 -5.45 -7.73 7.93
CA ALA A 45 -6.52 -8.11 8.86
C ALA A 45 -7.72 -7.16 8.81
N ASN A 46 -7.46 -5.86 8.64
CA ASN A 46 -8.48 -4.82 8.60
C ASN A 46 -9.05 -4.54 7.20
N ASN A 47 -8.59 -5.25 6.15
CA ASN A 47 -8.95 -5.00 4.75
C ASN A 47 -8.82 -3.51 4.36
N ASP A 48 -7.69 -2.91 4.74
CA ASP A 48 -7.42 -1.48 4.56
C ASP A 48 -7.28 -1.11 3.08
N VAL A 49 -7.60 0.15 2.75
CA VAL A 49 -7.55 0.69 1.39
C VAL A 49 -6.11 0.78 0.84
N SER A 50 -5.09 0.78 1.69
CA SER A 50 -3.68 0.71 1.25
C SER A 50 -3.31 -0.55 0.48
N LEU A 51 -4.10 -1.62 0.57
CA LEU A 51 -3.88 -2.85 -0.21
C LEU A 51 -4.18 -2.67 -1.71
N ILE A 52 -4.92 -1.62 -2.06
CA ILE A 52 -5.29 -1.33 -3.45
C ILE A 52 -4.10 -0.78 -4.21
N THR A 53 -3.89 -1.29 -5.43
CA THR A 53 -2.80 -0.83 -6.28
C THR A 53 -2.95 0.66 -6.63
N GLY A 54 -1.86 1.42 -6.47
CA GLY A 54 -1.86 2.87 -6.71
C GLY A 54 -2.27 3.72 -5.51
N VAL A 55 -2.62 3.11 -4.36
CA VAL A 55 -2.84 3.83 -3.11
C VAL A 55 -1.55 3.88 -2.30
N GLY A 56 -0.88 5.03 -2.31
CA GLY A 56 0.22 5.34 -1.39
C GLY A 56 -0.27 6.01 -0.10
N SER A 57 0.63 6.26 0.85
CA SER A 57 0.29 6.90 2.15
C SER A 57 -0.54 8.17 2.02
N ALA A 58 -0.17 9.08 1.12
CA ALA A 58 -0.91 10.33 0.90
C ALA A 58 -2.29 10.12 0.29
N VAL A 59 -2.44 9.16 -0.62
CA VAL A 59 -3.73 8.84 -1.25
C VAL A 59 -4.64 8.13 -0.24
N ARG A 60 -4.08 7.26 0.60
CA ARG A 60 -4.79 6.62 1.70
C ARG A 60 -5.38 7.65 2.65
N LEU A 61 -4.60 8.65 3.09
CA LEU A 61 -5.12 9.70 3.98
C LEU A 61 -6.32 10.42 3.36
N ASN A 62 -6.20 10.84 2.10
CA ASN A 62 -7.30 11.49 1.38
C ASN A 62 -8.55 10.60 1.26
N LEU A 63 -8.36 9.28 1.05
CA LEU A 63 -9.46 8.31 0.96
C LEU A 63 -10.12 8.09 2.32
N VAL A 64 -9.32 7.99 3.39
CA VAL A 64 -9.79 7.86 4.76
C VAL A 64 -10.57 9.10 5.20
N ASP A 65 -10.10 10.29 4.83
CA ASP A 65 -10.79 11.57 5.07
C ASP A 65 -12.12 11.64 4.31
N ALA A 66 -12.17 11.07 3.10
CA ALA A 66 -13.39 10.92 2.32
C ALA A 66 -14.31 9.78 2.80
N GLY A 67 -13.92 9.03 3.84
CA GLY A 67 -14.71 7.94 4.44
C GLY A 67 -14.48 6.55 3.83
N TYR A 68 -13.61 6.43 2.82
CA TYR A 68 -13.24 5.17 2.20
C TYR A 68 -12.10 4.50 2.98
N LYS A 69 -12.45 3.74 4.02
CA LYS A 69 -11.48 3.06 4.91
C LYS A 69 -11.20 1.60 4.53
N THR A 70 -12.09 0.96 3.77
CA THR A 70 -11.97 -0.48 3.46
C THR A 70 -11.96 -0.76 1.96
N ILE A 71 -11.36 -1.89 1.55
CA ILE A 71 -11.39 -2.37 0.16
C ILE A 71 -12.83 -2.40 -0.39
N LYS A 72 -13.77 -2.90 0.41
CA LYS A 72 -15.20 -3.00 0.05
C LYS A 72 -15.83 -1.64 -0.25
N SER A 73 -15.44 -0.61 0.51
CA SER A 73 -15.94 0.74 0.28
C SER A 73 -15.47 1.30 -1.07
N VAL A 74 -14.24 1.01 -1.48
CA VAL A 74 -13.69 1.44 -2.77
C VAL A 74 -14.22 0.59 -3.93
N ALA A 75 -14.43 -0.72 -3.73
CA ALA A 75 -14.96 -1.62 -4.76
C ALA A 75 -16.39 -1.25 -5.21
N LYS A 76 -17.17 -0.65 -4.30
CA LYS A 76 -18.54 -0.17 -4.55
C LYS A 76 -18.63 1.32 -4.86
N ALA A 77 -17.54 2.06 -4.72
CA ALA A 77 -17.52 3.48 -4.96
C ALA A 77 -17.72 3.79 -6.45
N ASN A 78 -18.36 4.94 -6.73
CA ASN A 78 -18.47 5.43 -8.09
C ASN A 78 -17.14 6.05 -8.53
N GLU A 79 -16.73 5.84 -9.78
CA GLU A 79 -15.49 6.39 -10.33
C GLU A 79 -15.49 7.93 -10.26
N ALA A 80 -16.64 8.57 -10.46
CA ALA A 80 -16.79 10.03 -10.40
C ALA A 80 -16.48 10.59 -9.00
N ASP A 81 -16.91 9.89 -7.95
CA ASP A 81 -16.69 10.31 -6.57
C ASP A 81 -15.20 10.18 -6.20
N LEU A 82 -14.53 9.13 -6.71
CA LEU A 82 -13.10 8.95 -6.51
C LEU A 82 -12.25 9.99 -7.25
N VAL A 83 -12.68 10.42 -8.45
CA VAL A 83 -11.97 11.48 -9.22
C VAL A 83 -12.08 12.85 -8.54
N SER A 84 -13.12 13.08 -7.74
CA SER A 84 -13.26 14.34 -6.99
C SER A 84 -12.21 14.48 -5.87
N ILE A 85 -11.57 13.38 -5.47
CA ILE A 85 -10.58 13.34 -4.41
C ILE A 85 -9.21 13.81 -4.93
N SER A 86 -8.56 14.67 -4.16
CA SER A 86 -7.23 15.20 -4.49
C SER A 86 -6.22 14.09 -4.78
N ARG A 87 -5.46 14.25 -5.87
CA ARG A 87 -4.45 13.32 -6.41
C ARG A 87 -4.98 12.03 -7.05
N ILE A 88 -6.29 11.87 -7.22
CA ILE A 88 -6.87 10.75 -7.95
C ILE A 88 -7.34 11.23 -9.33
N GLY A 89 -6.64 10.78 -10.38
CA GLY A 89 -7.06 10.99 -11.77
C GLY A 89 -8.00 9.90 -12.28
N PRO A 90 -8.70 10.11 -13.41
CA PRO A 90 -9.70 9.16 -13.95
C PRO A 90 -9.11 7.78 -14.24
N ALA A 91 -7.88 7.72 -14.77
CA ALA A 91 -7.20 6.46 -15.04
C ALA A 91 -6.82 5.70 -13.75
N ASN A 92 -6.56 6.41 -12.65
CA ASN A 92 -6.26 5.79 -11.36
C ASN A 92 -7.54 5.33 -10.66
N ALA A 93 -8.60 6.14 -10.70
CA ALA A 93 -9.91 5.78 -10.12
C ALA A 93 -10.42 4.44 -10.68
N LYS A 94 -10.42 4.29 -12.02
CA LYS A 94 -10.82 3.02 -12.66
C LYS A 94 -9.98 1.83 -12.21
N LYS A 95 -8.65 1.99 -12.12
CA LYS A 95 -7.75 0.93 -11.65
C LYS A 95 -8.00 0.57 -10.19
N MET A 96 -8.30 1.56 -9.36
CA MET A 96 -8.59 1.35 -7.94
C MET A 96 -9.87 0.55 -7.74
N VAL A 97 -10.95 0.91 -8.45
CA VAL A 97 -12.22 0.17 -8.38
C VAL A 97 -12.05 -1.27 -8.85
N LEU A 98 -11.41 -1.48 -10.01
CA LEU A 98 -11.13 -2.83 -10.53
C LEU A 98 -10.28 -3.65 -9.57
N SER A 99 -9.21 -3.05 -9.02
CA SER A 99 -8.34 -3.70 -8.04
C SER A 99 -9.11 -4.04 -6.75
N GLY A 100 -9.98 -3.14 -6.29
CA GLY A 100 -10.82 -3.36 -5.12
C GLY A 100 -11.80 -4.51 -5.34
N GLN A 101 -12.46 -4.57 -6.50
CA GLN A 101 -13.35 -5.66 -6.87
C GLN A 101 -12.62 -7.00 -6.94
N ALA A 102 -11.43 -7.04 -7.52
CA ALA A 102 -10.62 -8.25 -7.59
C ALA A 102 -10.15 -8.77 -6.23
N LEU A 103 -9.80 -7.88 -5.32
CA LEU A 103 -9.42 -8.23 -3.95
C LEU A 103 -10.64 -8.71 -3.14
N ASP A 104 -11.81 -8.11 -3.35
CA ASP A 104 -13.06 -8.54 -2.68
C ASP A 104 -13.54 -9.90 -3.21
N GLU A 105 -13.47 -10.11 -4.53
CA GLU A 105 -13.86 -11.36 -5.21
C GLU A 105 -12.79 -12.46 -5.15
N ASN A 106 -11.57 -12.16 -4.65
CA ASN A 106 -10.39 -13.02 -4.76
C ASN A 106 -10.16 -13.56 -6.19
N ARG A 107 -10.44 -12.73 -7.19
CA ARG A 107 -10.38 -13.11 -8.60
C ARG A 107 -9.27 -12.34 -9.31
N PRO A 108 -8.41 -13.00 -10.10
CA PRO A 108 -7.43 -12.28 -10.90
C PRO A 108 -8.13 -11.42 -11.97
N LEU A 109 -7.71 -10.15 -12.09
CA LEU A 109 -8.16 -9.26 -13.17
C LEU A 109 -7.59 -9.69 -14.50
N ARG A 110 -8.41 -9.67 -15.55
CA ARG A 110 -7.88 -9.85 -16.90
C ARG A 110 -7.25 -8.55 -17.37
N ARG A 111 -6.14 -8.68 -18.11
CA ARG A 111 -5.36 -7.53 -18.60
C ARG A 111 -6.18 -6.59 -19.50
N GLU A 112 -7.19 -7.13 -20.18
CA GLU A 112 -8.14 -6.40 -21.02
C GLU A 112 -8.98 -5.37 -20.25
N ASP A 113 -9.29 -5.63 -18.99
CA ASP A 113 -10.15 -4.77 -18.16
C ASP A 113 -9.42 -3.49 -17.67
N LEU A 114 -8.08 -3.56 -17.60
CA LEU A 114 -7.20 -2.48 -17.09
C LEU A 114 -6.93 -1.36 -18.11
N GLY A 115 -7.46 -1.47 -19.33
CA GLY A 115 -7.25 -0.53 -20.43
C GLY A 115 -5.85 -0.58 -21.04
N VAL A 116 -5.59 0.29 -22.02
CA VAL A 116 -4.31 0.35 -22.74
C VAL A 116 -3.22 0.85 -21.81
N LEU A 117 -2.42 -0.06 -21.25
CA LEU A 117 -1.16 0.29 -20.61
C LEU A 117 -0.23 0.91 -21.66
N ARG A 118 0.33 2.10 -21.40
CA ARG A 118 1.37 2.67 -22.25
C ARG A 118 2.50 1.64 -22.39
N ARG A 119 2.70 1.13 -23.61
CA ARG A 119 3.89 0.35 -23.95
C ARG A 119 5.09 1.28 -23.90
N VAL A 120 5.76 1.32 -22.76
CA VAL A 120 7.12 1.86 -22.68
C VAL A 120 8.04 0.70 -23.07
N GLN A 121 8.94 0.95 -24.03
CA GLN A 121 10.05 0.06 -24.35
C GLN A 121 10.97 -0.03 -23.13
N LEU A 122 10.66 -0.93 -22.21
CA LEU A 122 11.58 -1.32 -21.14
C LEU A 122 12.67 -2.19 -21.79
N ARG A 123 13.80 -1.57 -22.14
CA ARG A 123 15.03 -2.32 -22.40
C ARG A 123 15.49 -2.90 -21.07
N PHE A 124 15.20 -4.17 -20.83
CA PHE A 124 15.81 -4.92 -19.73
C PHE A 124 17.32 -5.00 -19.98
N PHE A 125 18.10 -4.20 -19.26
CA PHE A 125 19.55 -4.36 -19.23
C PHE A 125 19.86 -5.48 -18.24
N LEU A 126 19.85 -6.73 -18.73
CA LEU A 126 20.34 -7.87 -17.97
C LEU A 126 21.85 -7.68 -17.77
N ILE A 127 22.27 -7.22 -16.59
CA ILE A 127 23.69 -7.20 -16.22
C ILE A 127 24.09 -8.64 -15.89
N LEU A 128 24.47 -9.40 -16.92
CA LEU A 128 25.26 -10.63 -16.77
C LEU A 128 26.70 -10.24 -16.38
N LYS A 129 26.91 -9.78 -15.15
CA LYS A 129 28.23 -9.72 -14.51
C LYS A 129 28.21 -10.53 -13.22
N ALA A 130 28.10 -11.85 -13.34
CA ALA A 130 28.51 -12.81 -12.33
C ALA A 130 28.39 -14.25 -12.86
N LEU A 131 29.11 -14.59 -13.94
CA LEU A 131 29.48 -15.98 -14.21
C LEU A 131 30.78 -16.01 -15.03
N LYS A 132 31.86 -15.56 -14.39
CA LYS A 132 33.23 -15.79 -14.87
C LYS A 132 34.09 -16.19 -13.68
N ILE A 133 33.65 -17.22 -12.95
CA ILE A 133 34.43 -17.98 -11.97
C ILE A 133 33.96 -19.44 -12.11
N MET A 134 34.93 -20.33 -12.34
CA MET A 134 34.89 -21.78 -12.61
C MET A 134 34.67 -22.23 -14.07
N ILE A 135 35.58 -23.11 -14.51
CA ILE A 135 35.78 -23.73 -15.83
C ILE A 135 36.63 -22.83 -16.77
N TRP A 136 37.95 -22.97 -16.95
CA TRP A 136 38.99 -23.97 -16.62
C TRP A 136 40.18 -23.28 -15.94
#